data_AF-H5TME0-F1
#
_entry.id   AF-H5TME0-F1
#
_cell.length_a   1.000
_cell.length_b   1.000
_cell.length_c   1.000
_cell.angle_alpha   90.00
_cell.angle_beta   90.00
_cell.angle_gamma   90.00
#
_symmetry.space_group_name_H-M   'P 1'
#
loop_
_entity.id
_entity.type
_entity.pdbx_description
1 polymer ?
#
loop_
_entity_poly.entity_id
_entity_poly.type
_entity_poly.pdbx_seq_one_letter_code
_entity_poly.pdbx_strand_id
1 'polypeptide(L)'
;MLNLGDGGAGAVKVDVESAMATTKSVAGIVGDMQETIGRIARASSNGAATWQGKASTAFTDTHADWNSSALVLHNALDDIRNKLSSGFAGYEDNDGQIAGGFQPGGVRL
;
A
#
# COMPACT_ATOMS: atom_id res chain seq x y z
N MET A 1 8.59 -9.68 -45.70
CA MET A 1 7.55 -8.90 -45.01
C MET A 1 7.44 -9.45 -43.59
N LEU A 2 7.91 -8.69 -42.60
CA LEU A 2 7.80 -9.09 -41.19
C LEU A 2 6.42 -8.68 -40.69
N ASN A 3 5.64 -9.67 -40.28
CA ASN A 3 4.36 -9.51 -39.62
C ASN A 3 4.62 -9.11 -38.15
N LEU A 4 4.32 -7.86 -37.80
CA LEU A 4 4.32 -7.38 -36.42
C LEU A 4 2.88 -7.53 -35.89
N GLY A 5 2.57 -8.74 -35.40
CA GLY A 5 1.29 -9.01 -34.74
C GLY A 5 1.19 -8.30 -33.39
N ASP A 6 0.29 -7.33 -33.30
CA ASP A 6 -0.77 -7.15 -32.29
C ASP A 6 -0.50 -7.50 -30.80
N GLY A 7 0.74 -7.41 -30.31
CA GLY A 7 1.09 -7.78 -28.92
C GLY A 7 0.79 -6.72 -27.84
N GLY A 8 0.36 -5.51 -28.22
CA GLY A 8 0.34 -4.36 -27.30
C GLY A 8 -0.87 -4.28 -26.36
N ALA A 9 -2.07 -4.55 -26.86
CA ALA A 9 -3.30 -4.29 -26.09
C ALA A 9 -3.64 -5.41 -25.08
N GLY A 10 -3.27 -6.66 -25.39
CA GLY A 10 -3.50 -7.81 -24.52
C GLY A 10 -2.50 -7.91 -23.36
N ALA A 11 -1.23 -7.57 -23.60
CA ALA A 11 -0.19 -7.59 -22.57
C ALA A 11 -0.45 -6.53 -21.49
N VAL A 12 -0.76 -5.29 -21.90
CA VAL A 12 -1.02 -4.18 -20.95
C VAL A 12 -2.22 -4.46 -20.04
N LYS A 13 -3.32 -5.03 -20.56
CA LYS A 13 -4.48 -5.37 -19.71
C LYS A 13 -4.17 -6.44 -18.67
N VAL A 14 -3.46 -7.50 -19.06
CA VAL A 14 -3.06 -8.57 -18.14
C VAL A 14 -2.09 -8.05 -17.08
N ASP A 15 -1.19 -7.14 -17.45
CA ASP A 15 -0.26 -6.48 -16.53
C ASP A 15 -0.99 -5.57 -15.53
N VAL A 16 -2.04 -4.85 -15.96
CA VAL A 16 -2.86 -4.00 -15.06
C VAL A 16 -3.67 -4.86 -14.07
N GLU A 17 -4.36 -5.90 -14.54
CA GLU A 17 -5.15 -6.78 -13.67
C GLU A 17 -4.27 -7.48 -12.61
N SER A 18 -3.10 -7.95 -13.01
CA SER A 18 -2.15 -8.58 -12.09
C SER A 18 -1.55 -7.57 -11.09
N ALA A 19 -1.21 -6.35 -11.53
CA ALA A 19 -0.74 -5.27 -10.65
C ALA A 19 -1.81 -4.86 -9.61
N MET A 20 -3.08 -4.80 -10.01
CA MET A 20 -4.21 -4.52 -9.11
C MET A 20 -4.38 -5.63 -8.07
N ALA A 21 -4.26 -6.91 -8.48
CA ALA A 21 -4.33 -8.04 -7.56
C ALA A 21 -3.20 -8.02 -6.52
N THR A 22 -1.97 -7.77 -6.96
CA THR A 22 -0.81 -7.61 -6.05
C THR A 22 -1.02 -6.47 -5.08
N THR A 23 -1.55 -5.33 -5.55
CA THR A 23 -1.80 -4.18 -4.67
C THR A 23 -2.88 -4.43 -3.65
N LYS A 24 -3.98 -5.09 -4.04
CA LYS A 24 -5.01 -5.49 -3.11
C LYS A 24 -4.46 -6.42 -2.03
N SER A 25 -3.54 -7.31 -2.40
CA SER A 25 -2.82 -8.16 -1.45
C SER A 25 -1.94 -7.35 -0.50
N VAL A 26 -1.13 -6.42 -1.01
CA VAL A 26 -0.27 -5.56 -0.17
C VAL A 26 -1.11 -4.67 0.75
N ALA A 27 -2.22 -4.10 0.27
CA ALA A 27 -3.14 -3.31 1.09
C ALA A 27 -3.76 -4.15 2.21
N GLY A 28 -4.10 -5.42 1.94
CA GLY A 28 -4.55 -6.37 2.96
C GLY A 28 -3.48 -6.61 4.03
N ILE A 29 -2.25 -6.90 3.61
CA ILE A 29 -1.10 -7.09 4.52
C ILE A 29 -0.86 -5.85 5.39
N VAL A 30 -0.94 -4.65 4.81
CA VAL A 30 -0.83 -3.39 5.53
C VAL A 30 -1.91 -3.26 6.60
N GLY A 31 -3.16 -3.60 6.27
CA GLY A 31 -4.27 -3.64 7.23
C GLY A 31 -4.01 -4.61 8.39
N ASP A 32 -3.56 -5.82 8.09
CA ASP A 32 -3.23 -6.84 9.10
C ASP A 32 -2.09 -6.38 10.03
N MET A 33 -1.08 -5.69 9.47
CA MET A 33 0.00 -5.10 10.26
C MET A 33 -0.51 -3.99 11.20
N GLN A 34 -1.37 -3.10 10.71
CA GLN A 34 -1.98 -2.05 11.54
C GLN A 34 -2.82 -2.64 12.66
N GLU A 35 -3.59 -3.70 12.39
CA GLU A 35 -4.36 -4.40 13.41
C GLU A 35 -3.43 -5.01 14.47
N THR A 36 -2.35 -5.68 14.03
CA THR A 36 -1.36 -6.28 14.92
C THR A 36 -0.70 -5.24 15.82
N ILE A 37 -0.31 -4.09 15.27
CA ILE A 37 0.22 -2.96 16.04
C ILE A 37 -0.79 -2.51 17.10
N GLY A 38 -2.07 -2.37 16.75
CA GLY A 38 -3.13 -2.01 17.69
C GLY A 38 -3.35 -3.05 18.79
N ARG A 39 -3.19 -4.35 18.49
CA ARG A 39 -3.26 -5.42 19.49
C ARG A 39 -2.10 -5.35 20.48
N ILE A 40 -0.88 -5.11 20.00
CA ILE A 40 0.31 -4.95 20.86
C ILE A 40 0.16 -3.69 21.75
N ALA A 41 -0.41 -2.61 21.21
CA ALA A 41 -0.70 -1.39 21.98
C ALA A 41 -1.55 -1.66 23.21
N ARG A 42 -2.66 -2.37 22.99
CA ARG A 42 -3.61 -2.73 24.04
C ARG A 42 -2.97 -3.67 25.07
N ALA A 43 -2.20 -4.66 24.62
CA ALA A 43 -1.50 -5.58 25.51
C ALA A 43 -0.47 -4.85 26.39
N SER A 44 0.28 -3.92 25.80
CA SER A 44 1.23 -3.06 26.51
C SER A 44 0.51 -2.22 27.57
N SER A 45 -0.53 -1.48 27.19
CA SER A 45 -1.32 -0.65 28.10
C SER A 45 -1.96 -1.44 29.26
N ASN A 46 -2.46 -2.65 28.99
CA ASN A 46 -3.02 -3.52 30.03
C ASN A 46 -1.97 -4.02 31.03
N GLY A 47 -0.75 -4.31 30.57
CA GLY A 47 0.38 -4.68 31.43
C GLY A 47 0.78 -3.55 32.38
N ALA A 48 0.75 -2.31 31.88
CA ALA A 48 1.05 -1.09 32.63
C ALA A 48 0.30 -1.00 33.96
N ALA A 49 -1.00 -1.30 33.93
CA ALA A 49 -1.91 -1.19 35.07
C ALA A 49 -1.57 -2.17 36.20
N THR A 50 -0.80 -3.22 35.91
CA THR A 50 -0.53 -4.31 36.85
C THR A 50 0.82 -4.24 37.54
N TRP A 51 1.75 -3.37 37.09
CA TRP A 51 3.13 -3.37 37.57
C TRP A 51 3.40 -2.19 38.51
N GLN A 52 3.49 -2.46 39.82
CA GLN A 52 3.72 -1.46 40.87
C GLN A 52 5.21 -1.32 41.22
N GLY A 53 5.63 -0.16 41.76
CA GLY A 53 7.00 0.08 42.25
C GLY A 53 8.02 0.40 41.15
N LYS A 54 9.29 -0.01 41.31
CA LYS A 54 10.36 0.24 40.31
C LYS A 54 10.05 -0.30 38.91
N ALA A 55 9.19 -1.31 38.81
CA ALA A 55 8.69 -1.85 37.56
C ALA A 55 7.81 -0.85 36.78
N SER A 56 7.10 0.05 37.49
CA SER A 56 6.26 1.09 36.88
C SER A 56 7.09 2.13 36.10
N THR A 57 8.25 2.52 36.64
CA THR A 57 9.13 3.49 35.97
C THR A 57 9.77 2.89 34.71
N ALA A 58 10.40 1.72 34.82
CA ALA A 58 11.00 1.05 33.65
C ALA A 58 9.96 0.68 32.58
N PHE A 59 8.73 0.37 33.00
CA PHE A 59 7.62 0.14 32.09
C PHE A 59 7.19 1.42 31.37
N THR A 60 7.18 2.56 32.05
CA THR A 60 6.81 3.85 31.44
C THR A 60 7.72 4.18 30.26
N ASP A 61 9.03 3.99 30.45
CA ASP A 61 10.03 4.20 29.39
C ASP A 61 9.84 3.20 28.24
N THR A 62 9.68 1.91 28.56
CA THR A 62 9.43 0.84 27.57
C THR A 62 8.13 1.07 26.78
N HIS A 63 7.08 1.55 27.44
CA HIS A 63 5.79 1.87 26.83
C HIS A 63 5.90 3.07 25.89
N ALA A 64 6.65 4.11 26.29
CA ALA A 64 6.89 5.29 25.46
C ALA A 64 7.69 4.91 24.20
N ASP A 65 8.75 4.12 24.34
CA ASP A 65 9.57 3.63 23.24
C ASP A 65 8.78 2.74 22.27
N TRP A 66 7.96 1.85 22.83
CA TRP A 66 7.05 1.02 22.05
C TRP A 66 6.05 1.87 21.26
N ASN A 67 5.41 2.84 21.91
CA ASN A 67 4.41 3.70 21.27
C ASN A 67 5.04 4.55 20.15
N SER A 68 6.25 5.06 20.37
CA SER A 68 7.02 5.78 19.35
C SER A 68 7.31 4.90 18.14
N SER A 69 7.81 3.68 18.37
CA SER A 69 8.11 2.71 17.31
C SER A 69 6.85 2.29 16.54
N ALA A 70 5.74 2.09 17.25
CA ALA A 70 4.44 1.77 16.67
C ALA A 70 3.90 2.89 15.75
N LEU A 71 4.05 4.15 16.17
CA LEU A 71 3.68 5.31 15.35
C LEU A 71 4.51 5.42 14.08
N VAL A 72 5.83 5.20 14.17
CA VAL A 72 6.71 5.22 13.00
C VAL A 72 6.29 4.14 12.00
N LEU A 73 6.04 2.92 12.48
CA LEU A 73 5.59 1.83 11.62
C LEU A 73 4.20 2.11 11.01
N HIS A 74 3.26 2.63 11.80
CA HIS A 74 1.95 3.03 11.30
C HIS A 74 2.05 4.05 10.18
N ASN A 75 2.86 5.10 10.36
CA ASN A 75 3.04 6.15 9.34
C ASN A 75 3.68 5.61 8.06
N ALA A 76 4.66 4.69 8.19
CA ALA A 76 5.25 4.04 7.03
C ALA A 76 4.24 3.17 6.26
N LEU A 77 3.37 2.46 6.99
CA LEU A 77 2.30 1.66 6.42
C LEU A 77 1.23 2.52 5.71
N ASP A 78 0.90 3.68 6.28
CA ASP A 78 0.00 4.66 5.67
C ASP A 78 0.59 5.23 4.37
N ASP A 79 1.89 5.56 4.36
CA ASP A 79 2.59 6.03 3.17
C ASP A 79 2.62 4.97 2.06
N ILE A 80 2.88 3.70 2.41
CA ILE A 80 2.80 2.57 1.47
C ILE A 80 1.41 2.49 0.86
N ARG A 81 0.35 2.55 1.68
CA ARG A 81 -1.04 2.52 1.20
C ARG A 81 -1.33 3.68 0.27
N ASN A 82 -0.94 4.89 0.63
CA ASN A 82 -1.17 6.09 -0.19
C ASN A 82 -0.46 6.00 -1.54
N LYS A 83 0.81 5.57 -1.55
CA LYS A 83 1.59 5.38 -2.79
C LYS A 83 0.97 4.32 -3.70
N LEU A 84 0.48 3.22 -3.12
CA LEU A 84 -0.25 2.21 -3.87
C LEU A 84 -1.51 2.84 -4.49
N SER A 85 -2.37 3.49 -3.71
CA SER A 85 -3.59 4.14 -4.22
C SER A 85 -3.31 5.17 -5.32
N SER A 86 -2.31 6.04 -5.15
CA SER A 86 -1.92 7.04 -6.15
C SER A 86 -1.34 6.42 -7.42
N GLY A 87 -0.61 5.31 -7.31
CA GLY A 87 -0.08 4.58 -8.46
C GLY A 87 -1.18 4.12 -9.42
N PHE A 88 -2.31 3.60 -8.89
CA PHE A 88 -3.43 3.12 -9.72
C PHE A 88 -4.25 4.24 -10.35
N ALA A 89 -4.51 5.32 -9.61
CA ALA A 89 -5.21 6.48 -10.17
C ALA A 89 -4.46 7.04 -11.39
N GLY A 90 -3.12 7.09 -11.31
CA GLY A 90 -2.28 7.52 -12.44
C GLY A 90 -2.31 6.55 -13.64
N TYR A 91 -2.53 5.25 -13.43
CA TYR A 91 -2.64 4.29 -14.53
C TYR A 91 -3.97 4.44 -15.29
N GLU A 92 -5.10 4.59 -14.60
CA GLU A 92 -6.41 4.84 -15.23
C GLU A 92 -6.42 6.15 -16.04
N ASP A 93 -5.82 7.22 -15.49
CA ASP A 93 -5.74 8.52 -16.16
C ASP A 93 -4.85 8.50 -17.41
N ASN A 94 -3.78 7.70 -17.40
CA ASN A 94 -2.91 7.52 -18.58
C ASN A 94 -3.54 6.62 -19.63
N ASP A 95 -4.25 5.55 -19.24
CA ASP A 95 -4.93 4.66 -20.19
C ASP A 95 -6.09 5.39 -20.90
N GLY A 96 -6.87 6.20 -20.17
CA GLY A 96 -7.94 7.01 -20.75
C GLY A 96 -7.45 8.05 -21.78
N GLN A 97 -6.27 8.65 -21.55
CA GLN A 97 -5.66 9.60 -22.48
C GLN A 97 -5.05 8.91 -23.72
N ILE A 98 -4.41 7.75 -23.55
CA ILE A 98 -3.84 7.00 -24.68
C ILE A 98 -4.94 6.38 -25.55
N ALA A 99 -6.02 5.88 -24.94
CA ALA A 99 -7.19 5.38 -25.65
C ALA A 99 -7.93 6.49 -26.41
N GLY A 100 -7.98 7.72 -25.87
CA GLY A 100 -8.53 8.89 -26.57
C GLY A 100 -7.64 9.45 -27.68
N GLY A 101 -6.33 9.15 -27.68
CA GLY A 101 -5.37 9.60 -28.68
C GLY A 101 -5.20 8.67 -29.90
N PHE A 102 -5.67 7.43 -29.81
CA PHE A 102 -5.67 6.49 -30.94
C PHE A 102 -6.89 6.74 -31.85
N GLN A 103 -6.83 7.78 -32.68
CA GLN A 103 -7.78 7.98 -33.79
C GLN A 103 -7.35 7.07 -34.97
N PRO A 104 -8.08 6.00 -35.30
CA PRO A 104 -7.72 5.12 -36.41
C PRO A 104 -8.23 5.74 -37.72
N GLY A 105 -7.40 6.56 -38.37
CA GLY A 105 -7.73 7.05 -39.72
C GLY A 105 -7.14 8.40 -40.06
N GLY A 106 -5.83 8.44 -40.36
CA GLY A 106 -5.15 9.66 -40.80
C GLY A 106 -3.96 9.41 -41.72
N VAL A 107 -4.07 8.48 -42.68
CA VAL A 107 -3.12 8.43 -43.81
C VAL A 107 -3.60 9.44 -44.85
N ARG A 108 -2.89 10.56 -44.98
CA ARG A 108 -2.99 11.43 -46.17
C ARG A 108 -1.77 11.17 -47.05
N LEU A 109 -2.05 10.66 -48.25
CA LEU A 109 -1.12 10.61 -49.38
C LEU A 109 -0.77 12.04 -49.84
#